data_AF-A0A9E5PAF4-F1
#
_entry.id   AF-A0A9E5PAF4-F1
#
_cell.length_a   1.000
_cell.length_b   1.000
_cell.length_c   1.000
_cell.angle_alpha   90.00
_cell.angle_beta   90.00
_cell.angle_gamma   90.00
#
_symmetry.space_group_name_H-M   'P 1'
#
loop_
_entity.id
_entity.type
_entity.pdbx_description
1 polymer ?
#
loop_
_entity_poly.entity_id
_entity_poly.type
_entity_poly.pdbx_seq_one_letter_code
_entity_poly.pdbx_strand_id
1 'polypeptide(L)'
;MELSVAKAIVMAKDEDPGMLKWFEQAAGYAVFPRVGKGGIGIGGARGKGLLIQGDRTLGRVTLTQVTVGFQLGGQVYAEYIFFRDQTALEDFQRGNFELGAQVSAVAVTAGASADADYSKGVAVFTIAEGGLMYEASVGGQKFNYKDLD
;
A
#
# COMPACT_ATOMS: atom_id res chain seq x y z
N MET A 1 -14.99 -4.90 8.86
CA MET A 1 -13.74 -5.04 8.08
C MET A 1 -13.82 -6.30 7.21
N GLU A 2 -13.37 -6.24 5.96
CA GLU A 2 -13.34 -7.40 5.05
C GLU A 2 -12.30 -8.45 5.51
N LEU A 3 -12.60 -9.74 5.38
CA LEU A 3 -11.74 -10.84 5.86
C LEU A 3 -10.35 -10.85 5.19
N SER A 4 -10.27 -10.53 3.90
CA SER A 4 -9.02 -10.48 3.15
C SER A 4 -8.06 -9.41 3.70
N VAL A 5 -8.60 -8.25 4.06
CA VAL A 5 -7.87 -7.14 4.68
C VAL A 5 -7.43 -7.48 6.10
N ALA A 6 -8.32 -8.05 6.90
CA ALA A 6 -8.00 -8.50 8.25
C ALA A 6 -6.82 -9.50 8.24
N LYS A 7 -6.87 -10.48 7.32
CA LYS A 7 -5.81 -11.48 7.17
C LYS A 7 -4.50 -10.84 6.72
N ALA A 8 -4.54 -9.88 5.79
CA ALA A 8 -3.35 -9.17 5.33
C ALA A 8 -2.67 -8.39 6.47
N ILE A 9 -3.44 -7.71 7.33
CA ILE A 9 -2.90 -7.01 8.50
C ILE A 9 -2.21 -7.98 9.47
N VAL A 10 -2.82 -9.14 9.73
CA VAL A 10 -2.21 -10.17 10.60
C VAL A 10 -0.91 -10.69 9.96
N MET A 11 -0.95 -11.08 8.68
CA MET A 11 0.24 -11.56 7.98
C MET A 11 1.35 -10.52 7.96
N ALA A 12 1.04 -9.23 7.78
CA ALA A 12 2.05 -8.17 7.82
C ALA A 12 2.77 -8.07 9.18
N LYS A 13 2.03 -8.21 10.27
CA LYS A 13 2.58 -8.17 11.64
C LYS A 13 3.40 -9.42 11.98
N ASP A 14 3.01 -10.56 11.44
CA ASP A 14 3.73 -11.83 11.65
C ASP A 14 5.03 -11.87 10.84
N GLU A 15 5.01 -11.41 9.57
CA GLU A 15 6.19 -11.38 8.69
C GLU A 15 7.19 -10.28 9.08
N ASP A 16 6.69 -9.11 9.54
CA ASP A 16 7.53 -8.01 10.01
C ASP A 16 6.93 -7.38 11.28
N PRO A 17 7.39 -7.78 12.48
CA PRO A 17 6.93 -7.21 13.75
C PRO A 17 7.13 -5.69 13.84
N GLY A 18 8.08 -5.11 13.08
CA GLY A 18 8.28 -3.67 13.00
C GLY A 18 7.11 -2.94 12.35
N MET A 19 6.23 -3.64 11.62
CA MET A 19 5.00 -3.06 11.07
C MET A 19 3.96 -2.71 12.14
N LEU A 20 4.03 -3.30 13.34
CA LEU A 20 3.12 -3.00 14.45
C LEU A 20 3.07 -1.50 14.75
N LYS A 21 4.23 -0.84 14.84
CA LYS A 21 4.31 0.60 15.15
C LYS A 21 3.54 1.46 14.14
N TRP A 22 3.52 1.06 12.86
CA TRP A 22 2.85 1.81 11.79
C TRP A 22 1.34 1.71 11.89
N PHE A 23 0.81 0.52 12.21
CA PHE A 23 -0.62 0.34 12.45
C PHE A 23 -1.12 1.07 13.70
N GLU A 24 -0.26 1.25 14.70
CA GLU A 24 -0.61 1.91 15.96
C GLU A 24 -0.47 3.43 15.92
N GLN A 25 0.53 3.95 15.19
CA GLN A 25 0.87 5.38 15.22
C GLN A 25 0.31 6.18 14.04
N ALA A 26 -0.08 5.53 12.93
CA ALA A 26 -0.62 6.23 11.77
C ALA A 26 -2.00 6.84 12.07
N ALA A 27 -2.28 8.00 11.50
CA ALA A 27 -3.61 8.61 11.53
C ALA A 27 -4.66 7.78 10.77
N GLY A 28 -4.21 6.97 9.83
CA GLY A 28 -4.99 5.98 9.09
C GLY A 28 -4.08 5.19 8.16
N TYR A 29 -4.64 4.14 7.54
CA TYR A 29 -3.91 3.33 6.58
C TYR A 29 -4.83 2.72 5.52
N ALA A 30 -4.29 2.58 4.31
CA ALA A 30 -4.91 1.84 3.22
C ALA A 30 -4.27 0.46 3.10
N VAL A 31 -5.09 -0.59 3.00
CA VAL A 31 -4.62 -1.98 2.84
C VAL A 31 -5.17 -2.55 1.55
N PHE A 32 -4.27 -2.94 0.66
CA PHE A 32 -4.55 -3.67 -0.57
C PHE A 32 -4.09 -5.12 -0.37
N PRO A 33 -4.97 -6.04 0.06
CA PRO A 33 -4.57 -7.40 0.41
C PRO A 33 -4.08 -8.22 -0.79
N ARG A 34 -4.43 -7.79 -2.01
CA ARG A 34 -4.02 -8.45 -3.26
C ARG A 34 -3.97 -7.43 -4.40
N VAL A 35 -2.76 -7.10 -4.82
CA VAL A 35 -2.45 -6.32 -6.02
C VAL A 35 -1.87 -7.26 -7.06
N GLY A 36 -2.54 -7.41 -8.19
CA GLY A 36 -2.04 -8.17 -9.32
C GLY A 36 -1.25 -7.27 -10.25
N LYS A 37 -0.03 -7.67 -10.60
CA LYS A 37 0.84 -6.98 -11.55
C LYS A 37 1.23 -7.92 -12.68
N GLY A 38 1.28 -7.42 -13.91
CA GLY A 38 1.70 -8.22 -15.06
C GLY A 38 1.84 -7.40 -16.33
N GLY A 39 2.56 -7.95 -17.32
CA GLY A 39 2.75 -7.33 -18.62
C GLY A 39 3.78 -8.07 -19.47
N ILE A 40 3.94 -7.63 -20.72
CA ILE A 40 5.07 -8.00 -21.60
C ILE A 40 5.50 -6.70 -22.28
N GLY A 41 6.61 -6.11 -21.82
CA GLY A 41 7.11 -4.81 -22.28
C GLY A 41 6.34 -3.60 -21.72
N ILE A 42 5.00 -3.59 -21.83
CA ILE A 42 4.11 -2.67 -21.13
C ILE A 42 3.26 -3.49 -20.16
N GLY A 43 3.23 -3.06 -18.90
CA GLY A 43 2.50 -3.74 -17.83
C GLY A 43 1.67 -2.79 -17.00
N GLY A 44 0.86 -3.38 -16.13
CA GLY A 44 0.10 -2.63 -15.15
C GLY A 44 -0.07 -3.40 -13.86
N ALA A 45 -0.44 -2.67 -12.81
CA ALA A 45 -0.88 -3.27 -11.56
C ALA A 45 -2.28 -2.78 -11.21
N ARG A 46 -3.09 -3.66 -10.61
CA ARG A 46 -4.40 -3.29 -10.08
C ARG A 46 -4.70 -4.05 -8.81
N GLY A 47 -5.23 -3.33 -7.82
CA GLY A 47 -5.64 -3.90 -6.55
C GLY A 47 -6.83 -3.15 -5.97
N LYS A 48 -7.65 -3.86 -5.20
CA LYS A 48 -8.70 -3.26 -4.38
C LYS A 48 -8.33 -3.39 -2.92
N GLY A 49 -8.78 -2.44 -2.11
CA GLY A 49 -8.46 -2.40 -0.70
C GLY A 49 -9.46 -1.60 0.10
N LEU A 50 -9.15 -1.39 1.37
CA LEU A 50 -9.91 -0.56 2.30
C LEU A 50 -9.03 0.54 2.89
N LEU A 51 -9.63 1.72 3.09
CA LEU A 51 -9.07 2.79 3.91
C LEU A 51 -9.63 2.66 5.32
N ILE A 52 -8.76 2.64 6.32
CA ILE A 52 -9.09 2.37 7.72
C ILE A 52 -8.48 3.46 8.61
N GLN A 53 -9.22 3.91 9.62
CA GLN A 53 -8.76 4.79 10.68
C GLN A 53 -9.23 4.22 12.02
N GLY A 54 -8.27 3.82 12.87
CA GLY A 54 -8.57 3.06 14.08
C GLY A 54 -9.29 1.76 13.76
N ASP A 55 -10.48 1.56 14.33
CA ASP A 55 -11.36 0.42 14.11
C ASP A 55 -12.39 0.65 12.99
N ARG A 56 -12.50 1.87 12.46
CA ARG A 56 -13.47 2.26 11.45
C ARG A 56 -12.92 2.08 10.04
N THR A 57 -13.67 1.38 9.20
CA THR A 57 -13.45 1.41 7.75
C THR A 57 -14.08 2.67 7.17
N LEU A 58 -13.27 3.53 6.56
CA LEU A 58 -13.71 4.79 5.96
C LEU A 58 -14.24 4.60 4.53
N GLY A 59 -13.53 3.80 3.72
CA GLY A 59 -13.86 3.70 2.29
C GLY A 59 -13.25 2.49 1.60
N ARG A 60 -13.67 2.26 0.36
CA ARG A 60 -12.97 1.37 -0.57
C ARG A 60 -11.92 2.16 -1.35
N VAL A 61 -10.80 1.52 -1.61
CA VAL A 61 -9.70 2.11 -2.39
C VAL A 61 -9.34 1.20 -3.55
N THR A 62 -8.91 1.80 -4.66
CA THR A 62 -8.41 1.07 -5.83
C THR A 62 -7.06 1.64 -6.24
N LEU A 63 -6.07 0.75 -6.36
CA LEU A 63 -4.75 1.03 -6.91
C LEU A 63 -4.77 0.70 -8.39
N THR A 64 -4.25 1.61 -9.22
CA THR A 64 -3.94 1.36 -10.64
C THR A 64 -2.55 1.88 -10.95
N GLN A 65 -1.70 1.05 -11.55
CA GLN A 65 -0.34 1.43 -11.94
C GLN A 65 -0.14 1.12 -13.41
N VAL A 66 0.61 1.98 -14.10
CA VAL A 66 1.13 1.73 -15.45
C VAL A 66 2.64 1.66 -15.36
N THR A 67 3.24 0.60 -15.91
CA THR A 67 4.69 0.38 -15.90
C THR A 67 5.20 0.11 -17.31
N VAL A 68 6.30 0.75 -17.67
CA VAL A 68 7.03 0.48 -18.92
C VAL A 68 8.31 -0.27 -18.55
N GLY A 69 8.46 -1.51 -18.99
CA GLY A 69 9.61 -2.36 -18.65
C GLY A 69 9.36 -3.86 -18.83
N PHE A 70 10.46 -4.62 -18.92
CA PHE A 70 10.48 -6.07 -19.09
C PHE A 70 10.08 -6.81 -17.81
N GLN A 71 8.84 -6.60 -17.33
CA GLN A 71 8.25 -7.48 -16.33
C GLN A 71 7.58 -8.66 -17.03
N LEU A 72 8.39 -9.60 -17.53
CA LEU A 72 7.89 -10.92 -17.91
C LEU A 72 7.49 -11.68 -16.65
N GLY A 73 6.21 -11.60 -16.27
CA GLY A 73 5.67 -12.41 -15.18
C GLY A 73 4.45 -11.78 -14.51
N GLY A 74 3.53 -12.63 -14.05
CA GLY A 74 2.48 -12.25 -13.13
C GLY A 74 3.03 -12.22 -11.71
N GLN A 75 2.90 -11.09 -11.03
CA GLN A 75 3.26 -10.92 -9.62
C GLN A 75 2.02 -10.58 -8.82
N VAL A 76 1.96 -11.08 -7.59
CA VAL A 76 0.91 -10.71 -6.64
C VAL A 76 1.56 -10.33 -5.33
N TYR A 77 1.13 -9.21 -4.77
CA TYR A 77 1.61 -8.72 -3.47
C TYR A 77 0.46 -8.04 -2.71
N ALA A 78 0.63 -7.90 -1.40
CA ALA A 78 -0.16 -6.99 -0.59
C ALA A 78 0.57 -5.64 -0.48
N GLU A 79 -0.16 -4.53 -0.46
CA GLU A 79 0.38 -3.19 -0.27
C GLU A 79 -0.31 -2.50 0.92
N TYR A 80 0.48 -1.78 1.71
CA TYR A 80 0.05 -1.05 2.90
C TYR A 80 0.54 0.39 2.78
N ILE A 81 -0.38 1.34 2.90
CA ILE A 81 -0.04 2.77 2.88
C ILE A 81 -0.43 3.34 4.23
N PHE A 82 0.53 3.92 4.93
CA PHE A 82 0.33 4.57 6.21
C PHE A 82 0.38 6.08 6.05
N PHE A 83 -0.52 6.79 6.73
CA PHE A 83 -0.60 8.24 6.74
C PHE A 83 -0.15 8.78 8.10
N ARG A 84 0.82 9.68 8.11
CA ARG A 84 1.43 10.24 9.32
C ARG A 84 0.42 11.02 10.15
N ASP A 85 -0.41 11.82 9.49
CA ASP A 85 -1.36 12.73 10.12
C ASP A 85 -2.68 12.78 9.33
N GLN A 86 -3.64 13.50 9.89
CA GLN A 86 -4.97 13.66 9.32
C GLN A 86 -4.92 14.39 7.96
N THR A 87 -3.96 15.30 7.76
CA THR A 87 -3.79 16.01 6.49
C THR A 87 -3.39 15.05 5.37
N ALA A 88 -2.41 14.17 5.61
CA ALA A 88 -2.01 13.16 4.64
C ALA A 88 -3.15 12.17 4.32
N LEU A 89 -3.97 11.81 5.31
CA LEU A 89 -5.12 10.93 5.13
C LEU A 89 -6.22 11.60 4.28
N GLU A 90 -6.55 12.86 4.57
CA GLU A 90 -7.57 13.61 3.82
C GLU A 90 -7.13 13.89 2.39
N ASP A 91 -5.84 14.20 2.17
CA ASP A 91 -5.28 14.39 0.84
C ASP A 91 -5.42 13.12 -0.01
N PHE A 92 -5.25 11.94 0.60
CA PHE A 92 -5.48 10.67 -0.06
C PHE A 92 -6.97 10.45 -0.42
N GLN A 93 -7.90 10.82 0.47
CA GLN A 93 -9.34 10.68 0.23
C GLN A 93 -9.86 11.56 -0.91
N ARG A 94 -9.17 12.65 -1.26
CA ARG A 94 -9.53 13.54 -2.38
C ARG A 94 -9.43 12.87 -3.76
N GLY A 95 -8.94 11.63 -3.85
CA GLY A 95 -9.18 10.74 -5.00
C GLY A 95 -8.23 10.90 -6.19
N ASN A 96 -7.18 11.71 -6.08
CA ASN A 96 -6.15 11.87 -7.10
C ASN A 96 -4.73 11.73 -6.52
N PHE A 97 -4.58 10.87 -5.53
CA PHE A 97 -3.27 10.60 -4.96
C PHE A 97 -2.42 9.80 -5.97
N GLU A 98 -1.25 10.32 -6.32
CA GLU A 98 -0.32 9.70 -7.25
C GLU A 98 1.04 9.53 -6.58
N LEU A 99 1.45 8.27 -6.38
CA LEU A 99 2.80 7.92 -5.96
C LEU A 99 3.65 7.77 -7.21
N GLY A 100 4.60 8.68 -7.41
CA GLY A 100 5.36 8.75 -8.66
C GLY A 100 6.55 9.68 -8.57
N ALA A 101 6.38 10.94 -8.98
CA ALA A 101 7.50 11.86 -9.19
C ALA A 101 7.88 12.71 -7.95
N GLN A 102 6.96 12.88 -7.00
CA GLN A 102 7.12 13.85 -5.91
C GLN A 102 7.08 13.23 -4.51
N VAL A 103 6.46 12.06 -4.34
CA VAL A 103 6.42 11.35 -3.06
C VAL A 103 7.28 10.10 -3.23
N SER A 104 8.47 10.13 -2.62
CA SER A 104 9.35 8.94 -2.58
C SER A 104 8.70 7.94 -1.64
N ALA A 105 8.10 6.87 -2.15
CA ALA A 105 7.70 5.77 -1.30
C ALA A 105 8.96 5.06 -0.81
N VAL A 106 9.14 4.96 0.50
CA VAL A 106 10.18 4.09 1.04
C VAL A 106 9.67 2.67 0.85
N ALA A 107 10.14 1.96 -0.18
CA ALA A 107 9.88 0.53 -0.30
C ALA A 107 10.77 -0.18 0.73
N VAL A 108 10.23 -0.43 1.91
CA VAL A 108 11.03 -0.90 3.04
C VAL A 108 11.01 -2.41 3.12
N THR A 109 12.16 -3.07 2.88
CA THR A 109 12.38 -4.53 3.02
C THR A 109 11.88 -5.09 4.37
N ALA A 110 11.39 -6.34 4.40
CA ALA A 110 10.98 -7.02 5.63
C ALA A 110 12.14 -6.99 6.65
N GLY A 111 11.86 -6.52 7.86
CA GLY A 111 12.86 -6.35 8.93
C GLY A 111 13.57 -5.00 8.92
N ALA A 112 13.36 -4.15 7.91
CA ALA A 112 13.81 -2.76 7.88
C ALA A 112 12.70 -1.75 8.21
N SER A 113 11.45 -2.22 8.44
CA SER A 113 10.31 -1.34 8.77
C SER A 113 10.50 -0.56 10.07
N ALA A 114 11.34 -1.07 10.97
CA ALA A 114 11.71 -0.42 12.22
C ALA A 114 12.50 0.88 12.02
N ASP A 115 13.31 0.99 10.97
CA ASP A 115 14.16 2.17 10.70
C ASP A 115 13.58 3.12 9.65
N ALA A 116 12.45 2.76 9.04
CA ALA A 116 11.80 3.59 8.03
C ALA A 116 11.10 4.83 8.63
N ASP A 117 10.96 5.86 7.79
CA ASP A 117 10.21 7.09 8.07
C ASP A 117 9.25 7.40 6.92
N TYR A 118 8.23 8.22 7.21
CA TYR A 118 7.32 8.75 6.21
C TYR A 118 8.04 9.74 5.29
N SER A 119 7.66 9.69 4.03
CA SER A 119 8.04 10.66 3.01
C SER A 119 6.81 11.48 2.65
N LYS A 120 6.88 12.79 2.88
CA LYS A 120 5.73 13.70 2.71
C LYS A 120 4.45 13.22 3.42
N GLY A 121 4.62 12.67 4.64
CA GLY A 121 3.51 12.18 5.45
C GLY A 121 2.96 10.81 5.03
N VAL A 122 3.59 10.11 4.08
CA VAL A 122 3.15 8.79 3.60
C VAL A 122 4.29 7.77 3.66
N ALA A 123 3.98 6.55 4.10
CA ALA A 123 4.89 5.41 4.07
C ALA A 123 4.20 4.23 3.39
N VAL A 124 4.92 3.49 2.55
CA VAL A 124 4.33 2.44 1.70
C VAL A 124 5.12 1.15 1.84
N PHE A 125 4.46 0.07 2.19
CA PHE A 125 5.06 -1.24 2.37
C PHE A 125 4.41 -2.24 1.43
N THR A 126 5.18 -3.19 0.92
CA THR A 126 4.65 -4.28 0.08
C THR A 126 5.16 -5.62 0.57
N ILE A 127 4.33 -6.67 0.49
CA ILE A 127 4.70 -8.04 0.86
C ILE A 127 4.26 -8.96 -0.28
N ALA A 128 5.19 -9.70 -0.90
CA ALA A 128 4.84 -10.58 -2.01
C ALA A 128 4.09 -11.83 -1.52
N GLU A 129 3.29 -12.43 -2.41
CA GLU A 129 2.65 -13.73 -2.16
C GLU A 129 3.76 -14.79 -1.98
N GLY A 130 4.00 -15.20 -0.73
CA GLY A 130 5.14 -16.05 -0.34
C GLY A 130 6.02 -15.50 0.79
N GLY A 131 5.71 -14.34 1.36
CA GLY A 131 6.38 -13.77 2.55
C GLY A 131 7.69 -13.02 2.27
N LEU A 132 8.30 -13.29 1.11
CA LEU A 132 9.49 -12.57 0.68
C LEU A 132 9.12 -11.16 0.20
N MET A 133 9.86 -10.17 0.69
CA MET A 133 9.69 -8.81 0.22
C MET A 133 10.46 -8.58 -1.08
N TYR A 134 9.74 -8.33 -2.17
CA TYR A 134 10.31 -7.95 -3.45
C TYR A 134 10.30 -6.42 -3.56
N GLU A 135 11.35 -5.82 -4.10
CA GLU A 135 11.41 -4.38 -4.41
C GLU A 135 10.38 -4.06 -5.49
N ALA A 136 9.14 -3.81 -5.07
CA ALA A 136 8.09 -3.36 -5.95
C ALA A 136 8.36 -1.89 -6.27
N SER A 137 8.61 -1.58 -7.55
CA SER A 137 8.64 -0.17 -7.97
C SER A 137 7.27 0.45 -7.72
N VAL A 138 7.19 1.32 -6.71
CA VAL A 138 5.96 2.04 -6.28
C VAL A 138 5.69 3.27 -7.17
N GLY A 139 6.56 3.54 -8.15
CA GLY A 139 6.40 4.66 -9.07
C GLY A 139 5.25 4.48 -10.07
N GLY A 140 4.47 5.54 -10.28
CA GLY A 140 3.40 5.61 -11.28
C GLY A 140 2.08 5.00 -10.80
N GLN A 141 1.87 4.87 -9.49
CA GLN A 141 0.63 4.37 -8.91
C GLN A 141 -0.36 5.50 -8.70
N LYS A 142 -1.60 5.27 -9.13
CA LYS A 142 -2.75 6.13 -8.90
C LYS A 142 -3.73 5.43 -7.97
N PHE A 143 -4.23 6.20 -7.02
CA PHE A 143 -5.18 5.71 -6.03
C PHE A 143 -6.50 6.44 -6.16
N ASN A 144 -7.58 5.66 -6.18
CA ASN A 144 -8.94 6.16 -6.20
C ASN A 144 -9.65 5.74 -4.91
N TYR A 145 -10.16 6.72 -4.17
CA TYR A 145 -10.98 6.53 -2.97
C TYR A 145 -12.47 6.58 -3.34
N LYS A 146 -13.26 5.73 -2.69
CA LYS A 146 -14.71 5.77 -2.72
C LYS A 146 -15.23 5.56 -1.30
N ASP A 147 -15.99 6.53 -0.80
CA ASP A 147 -16.60 6.46 0.53
C ASP A 147 -17.54 5.25 0.67
N LEU A 148 -17.70 4.79 1.90
CA LEU A 148 -18.75 3.87 2.30
C LEU A 148 -19.93 4.71 2.79
N ASP A 149 -20.72 5.25 1.85
CA ASP A 149 -22.04 5.83 2.18
C ASP A 149 -22.89 4.88 3.05
#